data_AF-A0A0A5HW15-F1
#
_entry.id   AF-A0A0A5HW15-F1
#
_cell.length_a   1.000
_cell.length_b   1.000
_cell.length_c   1.000
_cell.angle_alpha   90.00
_cell.angle_beta   90.00
_cell.angle_gamma   90.00
#
_symmetry.space_group_name_H-M   'P 1'
#
loop_
_entity.id
_entity.type
_entity.pdbx_description
1 polymer ?
#
loop_
_entity_poly.entity_id
_entity_poly.type
_entity_poly.pdbx_seq_one_letter_code
_entity_poly.pdbx_strand_id
1 'polypeptide(L)'
;MKSLSIQECQRDLAALDAADQLTANVENEVKKLKEMDMSKLMSKATKMLMTGSFSLEALGLAPNFFEQIEQLTKLNNVARKKYRAHVTANLNQLDGIEEAQVVEDGHE
;
A
#
# COMPACT_ATOMS: atom_id res chain seq x y z
N MET A 1 7.67 -0.28 -24.62
CA MET A 1 7.85 0.43 -23.33
C MET A 1 8.75 1.64 -23.57
N LYS A 2 8.42 2.82 -23.02
CA LYS A 2 9.37 3.95 -23.04
C LYS A 2 10.47 3.67 -22.02
N SER A 3 11.72 3.74 -22.45
CA SER A 3 12.88 3.67 -21.56
C SER A 3 12.91 4.93 -20.69
N LEU A 4 12.89 4.74 -19.37
CA LEU A 4 13.02 5.84 -18.41
C LEU A 4 14.47 6.33 -18.39
N SER A 5 14.67 7.63 -18.20
CA SER A 5 15.98 8.18 -17.89
C SER A 5 16.46 7.72 -16.50
N ILE A 6 17.77 7.74 -16.27
CA ILE A 6 18.36 7.37 -14.98
C ILE A 6 17.75 8.20 -13.83
N GLN A 7 17.48 9.48 -14.06
CA GLN A 7 16.86 10.38 -13.07
C GLN A 7 15.42 9.97 -12.74
N GLU A 8 14.65 9.54 -13.73
CA GLU A 8 13.29 9.03 -13.50
C GLU A 8 13.33 7.71 -12.72
N CYS A 9 14.25 6.80 -13.05
CA CYS A 9 14.45 5.57 -12.28
C CYS A 9 14.82 5.86 -10.81
N GLN A 10 15.72 6.81 -10.56
CA GLN A 10 16.12 7.18 -9.20
C GLN A 10 14.97 7.81 -8.40
N ARG A 11 14.18 8.68 -9.03
CA ARG A 11 12.99 9.27 -8.41
C ARG A 11 11.96 8.19 -8.07
N ASP A 12 11.74 7.25 -8.98
CA ASP A 12 10.77 6.18 -8.79
C ASP A 12 11.24 5.19 -7.72
N LEU A 13 12.54 4.88 -7.64
CA LEU A 13 13.13 4.10 -6.54
C LEU A 13 12.97 4.81 -5.19
N ALA A 14 13.27 6.11 -5.10
CA ALA A 14 13.07 6.87 -3.87
C ALA A 14 11.61 6.90 -3.41
N ALA A 15 10.67 6.93 -4.36
CA ALA A 15 9.25 6.82 -4.06
C ALA A 15 8.85 5.43 -3.54
N LEU A 16 9.50 4.37 -4.03
CA LEU A 16 9.32 3.01 -3.50
C LEU A 16 9.89 2.89 -2.09
N ASP A 17 11.10 3.38 -1.83
CA ASP A 17 11.71 3.38 -0.50
C ASP A 17 10.84 4.13 0.53
N ALA A 18 10.26 5.26 0.12
CA ALA A 18 9.33 6.02 0.96
C ALA A 18 8.05 5.22 1.25
N ALA A 19 7.54 4.45 0.29
CA ALA A 19 6.38 3.59 0.47
C ALA A 19 6.66 2.39 1.39
N ASP A 20 7.86 1.81 1.30
CA ASP A 20 8.30 0.72 2.18
C ASP A 20 8.45 1.22 3.62
N GLN A 21 9.05 2.39 3.82
CA GLN A 21 9.14 3.02 5.14
C GLN A 21 7.76 3.33 5.72
N LEU A 22 6.82 3.81 4.90
CA LEU A 22 5.44 4.05 5.31
C LEU A 22 4.76 2.75 5.75
N THR A 23 4.97 1.66 5.01
CA THR A 23 4.43 0.34 5.33
C THR A 23 4.97 -0.16 6.66
N ALA A 24 6.29 -0.10 6.87
CA ALA A 24 6.92 -0.51 8.12
C ALA A 24 6.41 0.28 9.34
N ASN A 25 6.19 1.59 9.17
CA ASN A 25 5.64 2.43 10.23
C ASN A 25 4.21 1.99 10.61
N VAL A 26 3.34 1.78 9.61
CA VAL A 26 1.97 1.32 9.85
C VAL A 26 1.94 -0.06 10.50
N GLU A 27 2.78 -1.01 10.05
CA GLU A 27 2.87 -2.34 10.65
C GLU A 27 3.28 -2.32 12.12
N ASN A 28 4.27 -1.49 12.46
CA ASN A 28 4.71 -1.31 13.84
C ASN A 28 3.60 -0.75 14.73
N GLU A 29 2.85 0.25 14.26
CA GLU A 29 1.73 0.82 14.99
C GLU A 29 0.55 -0.17 15.12
N VAL A 30 0.26 -0.96 14.09
CA VAL A 30 -0.73 -2.07 14.17
C VAL A 30 -0.29 -3.13 15.18
N LYS A 31 1.01 -3.45 15.25
CA LYS A 31 1.54 -4.38 16.24
C LYS A 31 1.35 -3.84 17.66
N LYS A 32 1.65 -2.55 17.89
CA LYS A 32 1.39 -1.88 19.18
C LYS A 32 -0.08 -1.97 19.58
N LEU A 33 -1.00 -1.76 18.63
CA LEU A 33 -2.45 -1.92 18.86
C LEU A 33 -2.83 -3.35 19.26
N LYS A 34 -2.29 -4.36 18.57
CA LYS A 34 -2.55 -5.78 18.87
C LYS A 34 -2.03 -6.21 20.23
N GLU A 35 -0.89 -5.68 20.63
CA GLU A 35 -0.25 -5.96 21.92
C GLU A 35 -0.79 -5.09 23.05
N MET A 36 -1.71 -4.17 22.74
CA MET A 36 -2.25 -3.24 23.73
C MET A 36 -3.18 -3.97 24.71
N ASP A 37 -2.91 -3.79 25.99
CA ASP A 37 -3.76 -4.26 27.07
C ASP A 37 -5.08 -3.46 27.08
N MET A 38 -6.18 -4.13 26.74
CA MET A 38 -7.52 -3.53 26.66
C MET A 38 -7.98 -2.92 28.00
N SER A 39 -7.55 -3.47 29.14
CA SER A 39 -7.87 -2.90 30.45
C SER A 39 -7.19 -1.54 30.64
N LYS A 40 -5.91 -1.45 30.26
CA LYS A 40 -5.16 -0.18 30.29
C LYS A 40 -5.71 0.82 29.28
N LEU A 41 -6.07 0.36 28.09
CA LEU A 41 -6.69 1.19 27.06
C LEU A 41 -7.98 1.84 27.57
N MET A 42 -8.88 1.04 28.15
CA MET A 42 -10.13 1.55 28.73
C MET A 42 -9.87 2.54 29.85
N SER A 43 -8.91 2.25 30.74
CA SER A 43 -8.54 3.19 31.82
C SER A 43 -7.99 4.53 31.29
N LYS A 44 -7.20 4.49 30.21
CA LYS A 44 -6.68 5.68 29.54
C LYS A 44 -7.79 6.44 28.85
N ALA A 45 -8.69 5.76 28.13
CA ALA A 45 -9.83 6.37 27.47
C ALA A 45 -10.77 7.06 28.48
N THR A 46 -11.07 6.43 29.62
CA THR A 46 -11.87 7.03 30.68
C THR A 46 -11.19 8.25 31.28
N LYS A 47 -9.87 8.21 31.52
CA LYS A 47 -9.11 9.39 31.97
C LYS A 47 -9.16 10.51 30.93
N MET A 48 -8.98 10.20 29.65
CA MET A 48 -9.03 11.18 28.56
C MET A 48 -10.42 11.81 28.43
N LEU A 49 -11.49 11.04 28.66
CA LEU A 49 -12.86 11.56 28.75
C LEU A 49 -13.03 12.52 29.93
N MET A 50 -12.43 12.20 31.09
CA MET A 50 -12.48 13.08 32.27
C MET A 50 -11.61 14.34 32.12
N THR A 51 -10.48 14.26 31.43
CA THR A 51 -9.56 15.39 31.23
C THR A 51 -9.85 16.21 29.98
N GLY A 52 -10.74 15.72 29.09
CA GLY A 52 -11.11 16.38 27.83
C GLY A 52 -10.01 16.35 26.75
N SER A 53 -8.94 15.58 26.94
CA SER A 53 -7.78 15.56 26.04
C SER A 53 -7.71 14.23 25.29
N PHE A 54 -8.31 14.16 24.10
CA PHE A 54 -8.26 12.97 23.24
C PHE A 54 -7.14 13.08 22.20
N SER A 55 -6.15 12.18 22.25
CA SER A 55 -5.05 12.13 21.29
C SER A 55 -4.56 10.70 21.07
N LEU A 56 -3.97 10.44 19.90
CA LEU A 56 -3.42 9.12 19.56
C LEU A 56 -2.18 8.80 20.40
N GLU A 57 -1.39 9.82 20.73
CA GLU A 57 -0.19 9.71 21.55
C GLU A 57 -0.53 9.29 22.98
N ALA A 58 -1.66 9.75 23.52
CA ALA A 58 -2.15 9.30 24.82
C ALA A 58 -2.44 7.79 24.82
N LEU A 59 -2.86 7.25 23.67
CA LEU A 59 -3.05 5.82 23.44
C LEU A 59 -1.74 5.08 23.10
N GLY A 60 -0.62 5.80 22.97
CA GLY A 60 0.69 5.23 22.62
C GLY A 60 0.89 5.03 21.11
N LEU A 61 0.07 5.69 20.28
CA LEU A 61 0.12 5.63 18.83
C LEU A 61 0.70 6.92 18.25
N ALA A 62 1.26 6.85 17.05
CA ALA A 62 1.72 8.03 16.34
C ALA A 62 0.55 8.97 15.97
N PRO A 63 0.71 10.32 16.07
CA PRO A 63 -0.37 11.27 15.75
C PRO A 63 -0.83 11.21 14.30
N ASN A 64 0.09 10.88 13.39
CA ASN A 64 -0.16 10.77 11.97
C ASN A 64 -0.53 9.33 11.55
N PHE A 65 -0.78 8.41 12.48
CA PHE A 65 -0.99 7.00 12.16
C PHE A 65 -2.16 6.79 11.18
N PHE A 66 -3.31 7.44 11.40
CA PHE A 66 -4.44 7.32 10.48
C PHE A 66 -4.16 7.94 9.11
N GLU A 67 -3.43 9.06 9.06
CA GLU A 67 -3.00 9.68 7.81
C GLU A 67 -2.06 8.74 7.05
N GLN A 68 -1.13 8.07 7.75
CA GLN A 68 -0.24 7.07 7.16
C GLN A 68 -1.01 5.87 6.59
N ILE A 69 -2.06 5.39 7.28
CA ILE A 69 -2.96 4.34 6.77
C ILE A 69 -3.66 4.81 5.49
N GLU A 70 -4.17 6.03 5.46
CA GLU A 70 -4.85 6.58 4.29
C GLU A 70 -3.90 6.71 3.09
N GLN A 71 -2.70 7.23 3.33
CA GLN A 71 -1.64 7.35 2.32
C GLN A 71 -1.25 5.97 1.76
N LEU A 72 -1.05 4.97 2.64
CA LEU A 72 -0.74 3.61 2.24
C LEU A 72 -1.87 2.98 1.41
N THR A 73 -3.12 3.20 1.79
CA THR A 73 -4.29 2.71 1.06
C THR A 73 -4.37 3.33 -0.34
N LYS A 74 -4.14 4.64 -0.47
CA LYS A 74 -4.09 5.34 -1.77
C LYS A 74 -2.99 4.76 -2.66
N LEU A 75 -1.78 4.60 -2.12
CA LEU A 75 -0.65 4.05 -2.85
C LEU A 75 -0.92 2.61 -3.33
N ASN A 76 -1.44 1.76 -2.44
CA ASN A 76 -1.78 0.38 -2.76
C ASN A 76 -2.87 0.28 -3.85
N ASN A 77 -3.90 1.14 -3.79
CA ASN A 77 -4.94 1.21 -4.82
C ASN A 77 -4.37 1.57 -6.20
N VAL A 78 -3.44 2.54 -6.26
CA VAL A 78 -2.77 2.91 -7.52
C VAL A 78 -1.91 1.77 -8.02
N ALA A 79 -1.09 1.15 -7.17
CA ALA A 79 -0.24 0.03 -7.53
C ALA A 79 -1.05 -1.16 -8.06
N ARG A 80 -2.12 -1.56 -7.35
CA ARG A 80 -3.03 -2.65 -7.78
C ARG A 80 -3.70 -2.35 -9.12
N LYS A 81 -4.14 -1.10 -9.36
CA LYS A 81 -4.71 -0.70 -10.66
C LYS A 81 -3.68 -0.84 -11.79
N LYS A 82 -2.47 -0.31 -11.60
CA LYS A 82 -1.38 -0.42 -12.58
C LYS A 82 -1.02 -1.87 -12.87
N TYR A 83 -0.88 -2.68 -11.82
CA TYR A 83 -0.56 -4.10 -11.96
C TYR A 83 -1.66 -4.87 -12.68
N ARG A 84 -2.95 -4.64 -12.35
CA ARG A 84 -4.08 -5.24 -13.09
C ARG A 84 -4.04 -4.86 -14.57
N ALA A 85 -3.85 -3.59 -14.89
CA ALA A 85 -3.76 -3.14 -16.28
C ALA A 85 -2.59 -3.82 -17.02
N HIS A 86 -1.44 -3.96 -16.37
CA HIS A 86 -0.28 -4.66 -16.92
C HIS A 86 -0.56 -6.15 -17.16
N VAL A 87 -1.14 -6.85 -16.17
CA VAL A 87 -1.50 -8.27 -16.31
C VAL A 87 -2.56 -8.49 -17.39
N THR A 88 -3.57 -7.62 -17.48
CA THR A 88 -4.58 -7.67 -18.56
C THR A 88 -3.96 -7.40 -19.93
N ALA A 89 -3.03 -6.45 -20.04
CA ALA A 89 -2.31 -6.20 -21.29
C ALA A 89 -1.49 -7.43 -21.71
N ASN A 90 -0.81 -8.07 -20.76
CA ASN A 90 -0.05 -9.30 -21.01
C ASN A 90 -0.97 -10.45 -21.44
N LEU A 91 -2.14 -10.62 -20.80
CA LEU A 91 -3.14 -11.62 -21.20
C LEU A 91 -3.59 -11.39 -22.64
N ASN A 92 -3.99 -10.16 -22.99
CA ASN A 92 -4.44 -9.85 -24.35
C ASN A 92 -3.33 -10.06 -25.40
N GLN A 93 -2.06 -9.82 -25.03
CA GLN A 93 -0.93 -10.10 -25.91
C GLN A 93 -0.72 -11.61 -26.12
N LEU A 94 -0.88 -12.42 -25.07
CA LEU A 94 -0.75 -13.86 -25.16
C LEU A 94 -1.92 -14.49 -25.94
N ASP A 95 -3.16 -14.06 -25.67
CA ASP A 95 -4.34 -14.51 -26.41
C ASP A 95 -4.23 -14.19 -27.92
N GLY A 96 -3.74 -13.00 -28.27
CA GLY A 96 -3.50 -12.62 -29.67
C GLY A 96 -2.36 -13.38 -30.35
N ILE A 97 -1.40 -13.93 -29.59
CA ILE A 97 -0.34 -14.80 -30.11
C ILE A 97 -0.86 -16.23 -30.29
N GLU A 98 -1.68 -16.74 -29.37
CA GLU A 98 -2.35 -18.04 -29.53
C GLU A 98 -3.29 -18.05 -30.74
N GLU A 99 -4.10 -17.01 -30.93
CA GLU A 99 -4.96 -16.91 -32.12
C GLU A 99 -4.14 -16.89 -33.43
N ALA A 100 -3.01 -16.17 -33.46
CA ALA A 100 -2.13 -16.10 -34.63
C ALA A 100 -1.42 -17.42 -34.95
N GLN A 101 -1.06 -18.23 -33.95
CA GLN A 101 -0.48 -19.55 -34.18
C GLN A 101 -1.49 -20.56 -34.73
N VAL A 102 -2.77 -20.48 -34.34
CA VAL A 102 -3.83 -21.38 -34.83
C VAL A 102 -4.20 -21.12 -36.29
N VAL A 103 -4.09 -19.87 -36.79
CA VAL A 103 -4.30 -19.59 -38.23
C VAL A 103 -3.11 -19.96 -39.12
N GLU A 104 -1.87 -19.97 -38.59
CA GLU A 104 -0.71 -20.42 -39.37
C GLU A 104 -0.69 -21.95 -39.53
N ASP A 105 -1.06 -22.71 -38.50
CA ASP A 105 -1.13 -24.19 -38.56
C ASP A 105 -2.36 -24.74 -39.31
N GLY A 106 -3.31 -23.88 -39.68
CA GLY A 106 -4.52 -24.24 -40.44
C GLY A 106 -4.40 -24.10 -41.96
N HIS A 107 -3.23 -23.67 -42.45
CA HIS A 107 -2.92 -23.49 -43.87
C HIS A 107 -1.78 -24.43 -44.32
N GLU A 108 -2.01 -25.74 -44.24
CA GLU A 108 -1.26 -26.76 -45.01
C GLU A 108 -2.21 -27.62 -45.85
#